data_AF-A0A7X8K6K3-F1
#
_entry.id   AF-A0A7X8K6K3-F1
#
_cell.length_a   1.000
_cell.length_b   1.000
_cell.length_c   1.000
_cell.angle_alpha   90.00
_cell.angle_beta   90.00
_cell.angle_gamma   90.00
#
_symmetry.space_group_name_H-M   'P 1'
#
loop_
_entity.id
_entity.type
_entity.pdbx_description
1 polymer ?
#
loop_
_entity_poly.entity_id
_entity_poly.type
_entity_poly.pdbx_seq_one_letter_code
_entity_poly.pdbx_strand_id
1 'polypeptide(L)'
;MLHPKQRAYLKKKAHHLDPVLHIGKSGLSQSFLNELDQALEKHELIKLRLLDNSPFDFAEQMEDLLRESRSEFVSRVGKTLVLYRKSFSLKPEERLLLPPVKK
;
A
#
# COMPACT_ATOMS: atom_id res chain seq x y z
N MET A 1 -0.16 -0.39 -13.43
CA MET A 1 -0.91 -1.65 -13.61
C MET A 1 0.01 -2.80 -13.27
N LEU A 2 -0.15 -3.35 -12.07
CA LEU A 2 0.63 -4.50 -11.59
C LEU A 2 0.19 -5.80 -12.26
N HIS A 3 1.16 -6.58 -12.76
CA HIS A 3 0.87 -7.89 -13.33
C HIS A 3 0.63 -8.96 -12.25
N PRO A 4 -0.10 -10.06 -12.54
CA PRO A 4 -0.42 -11.10 -11.55
C PRO A 4 0.81 -11.68 -10.85
N LYS A 5 1.90 -11.94 -11.59
CA LYS A 5 3.18 -12.41 -11.05
C LYS A 5 3.80 -11.41 -10.07
N GLN A 6 3.71 -10.11 -10.38
CA GLN A 6 4.23 -9.04 -9.52
C GLN A 6 3.36 -8.86 -8.26
N ARG A 7 2.04 -8.93 -8.38
CA ARG A 7 1.13 -8.91 -7.22
C ARG A 7 1.39 -10.08 -6.28
N ALA A 8 1.59 -11.29 -6.80
CA ALA A 8 1.93 -12.47 -5.99
C ALA A 8 3.26 -12.29 -5.24
N TYR A 9 4.27 -11.73 -5.90
CA TYR A 9 5.56 -11.42 -5.29
C TYR A 9 5.43 -10.36 -4.18
N LEU A 10 4.74 -9.27 -4.46
CA LEU A 10 4.45 -8.20 -3.48
C LEU A 10 3.65 -8.72 -2.30
N LYS A 11 2.67 -9.60 -2.53
CA LYS A 11 1.88 -10.25 -1.47
C LYS A 11 2.77 -11.10 -0.56
N LYS A 12 3.69 -11.87 -1.13
CA LYS A 12 4.65 -12.68 -0.35
C LYS A 12 5.59 -11.80 0.46
N LYS A 13 6.14 -10.74 -0.15
CA LYS A 13 7.02 -9.80 0.55
C LYS A 13 6.27 -9.07 1.66
N ALA A 14 5.04 -8.63 1.38
CA ALA A 14 4.18 -7.99 2.35
C ALA A 14 3.88 -8.91 3.53
N HIS A 15 3.69 -10.22 3.34
CA HIS A 15 3.36 -11.15 4.43
C HIS A 15 4.29 -11.01 5.64
N HIS A 16 5.60 -10.80 5.41
CA HIS A 16 6.62 -10.64 6.46
C HIS A 16 6.73 -9.22 7.05
N LEU A 17 6.06 -8.23 6.46
CA LEU A 17 6.06 -6.85 6.97
C LEU A 17 5.00 -6.70 8.06
N ASP A 18 5.24 -5.81 9.00
CA ASP A 18 4.22 -5.37 9.95
C ASP A 18 3.48 -4.12 9.43
N PRO A 19 2.21 -3.90 9.83
CA PRO A 19 1.50 -2.68 9.53
C PRO A 19 2.20 -1.48 10.17
N VAL A 20 2.69 -0.57 9.33
CA VAL A 20 3.38 0.65 9.76
C VAL A 20 2.42 1.79 10.08
N LEU A 21 1.21 1.72 9.53
CA LEU A 21 0.20 2.78 9.63
C LEU A 21 -1.16 2.21 10.01
N HIS A 22 -1.92 2.98 10.78
CA HIS A 22 -3.21 2.59 11.33
C HIS A 22 -4.28 3.64 11.04
N ILE A 23 -5.43 3.21 10.50
CA ILE A 23 -6.58 4.08 10.31
C ILE A 23 -7.48 3.97 11.54
N GLY A 24 -7.58 5.05 12.31
CA GLY A 24 -8.42 5.15 13.50
C GLY A 24 -9.75 5.86 13.25
N LYS A 25 -10.33 6.42 14.32
CA LYS A 25 -11.60 7.17 14.27
C LYS A 25 -11.59 8.36 13.31
N SER A 26 -10.42 8.96 13.09
CA SER A 26 -10.27 10.10 12.18
C SER A 26 -10.34 9.73 10.70
N GLY A 27 -10.41 8.44 10.35
CA GLY A 27 -10.50 7.99 8.96
C GLY A 27 -9.33 8.44 8.10
N LEU A 28 -9.61 8.81 6.85
CA LEU A 28 -8.65 9.39 5.90
C LEU A 28 -8.47 10.90 6.14
N SER A 29 -7.90 11.27 7.27
CA SER A 29 -7.50 12.67 7.48
C SER A 29 -6.34 13.04 6.55
N GLN A 30 -6.19 14.32 6.21
CA GLN A 30 -5.08 14.83 5.40
C GLN A 30 -3.70 14.49 6.02
N SER A 31 -3.60 14.49 7.35
CA SER A 31 -2.38 14.07 8.05
C SER A 31 -2.05 12.60 7.76
N PHE A 32 -3.06 11.72 7.75
CA PHE A 32 -2.90 10.31 7.43
C PHE A 32 -2.49 10.11 5.97
N LEU A 33 -3.09 10.86 5.04
CA LEU A 33 -2.71 10.80 3.62
C LEU A 33 -1.26 11.25 3.40
N ASN A 34 -0.80 12.27 4.12
CA ASN A 34 0.59 12.73 4.05
C ASN A 34 1.56 11.70 4.66
N GLU A 35 1.23 11.11 5.80
CA GLU A 35 2.01 10.00 6.38
C GLU A 35 2.05 8.78 5.46
N LEU A 36 0.90 8.47 4.83
CA LEU A 36 0.78 7.40 3.84
C LEU A 36 1.69 7.63 2.65
N ASP A 37 1.70 8.85 2.10
CA ASP A 37 2.55 9.24 0.98
C ASP A 37 4.05 9.11 1.33
N GLN A 38 4.45 9.62 2.50
CA GLN A 38 5.83 9.51 2.98
C GLN A 38 6.25 8.06 3.24
N ALA A 39 5.37 7.25 3.83
CA ALA A 39 5.63 5.84 4.08
C ALA A 39 5.74 5.05 2.77
N LEU A 40 4.86 5.31 1.80
CA LEU A 40 4.92 4.72 0.46
C LEU A 40 6.20 5.12 -0.27
N GLU A 41 6.64 6.37 -0.14
CA GLU A 41 7.87 6.84 -0.79
C GLU A 41 9.13 6.20 -0.21
N LYS A 42 9.18 5.99 1.12
CA LYS A 42 10.30 5.36 1.81
C LYS A 42 10.37 3.84 1.65
N HIS A 43 9.22 3.16 1.69
CA HIS A 43 9.18 1.70 1.76
C HIS A 43 8.72 1.02 0.47
N GLU A 44 8.11 1.76 -0.46
CA GLU A 44 7.43 1.30 -1.69
C GLU A 44 6.25 0.35 -1.45
N LEU A 45 6.33 -0.53 -0.45
CA LEU A 45 5.34 -1.51 -0.06
C LEU A 45 5.05 -1.36 1.42
N ILE A 46 3.81 -1.04 1.75
CA ILE A 46 3.38 -0.83 3.13
C ILE A 46 2.14 -1.64 3.45
N LYS A 47 2.00 -1.93 4.74
CA LYS A 47 0.79 -2.46 5.32
C LYS A 47 0.10 -1.38 6.15
N LEU A 48 -1.18 -1.19 5.88
CA LEU A 48 -2.07 -0.34 6.65
C LEU A 48 -3.01 -1.24 7.44
N ARG A 49 -3.31 -0.92 8.69
CA ARG A 49 -4.30 -1.67 9.47
C ARG A 49 -5.47 -0.77 9.85
N LEU A 50 -6.66 -1.23 9.50
CA LEU A 50 -7.94 -0.62 9.84
C LEU A 50 -8.28 -0.99 11.29
N LEU A 51 -8.49 0.02 12.12
CA LEU A 51 -9.00 -0.17 13.48
C LEU A 51 -10.51 -0.35 13.44
N ASP A 52 -11.07 -1.04 14.42
CA ASP A 52 -12.52 -1.35 14.47
C ASP A 52 -13.39 -0.09 14.48
N ASN A 53 -12.87 0.98 15.07
CA ASN A 53 -13.54 2.26 15.17
C ASN A 53 -13.33 3.18 13.96
N SER A 54 -12.72 2.70 12.87
CA SER A 54 -12.52 3.55 11.69
C SER A 54 -13.82 3.66 10.87
N PRO A 55 -14.25 4.87 10.49
CA PRO A 55 -15.33 5.06 9.52
C PRO A 55 -14.88 4.77 8.07
N PHE A 56 -13.73 4.12 7.89
CA PHE A 56 -13.17 3.82 6.59
C PHE A 56 -13.92 2.65 5.96
N ASP A 57 -14.66 2.94 4.90
CA ASP A 57 -15.28 1.91 4.08
C ASP A 57 -14.36 1.52 2.93
N PHE A 58 -14.04 0.23 2.84
CA PHE A 58 -13.13 -0.27 1.80
C PHE A 58 -13.76 -0.25 0.40
N ALA A 59 -15.09 -0.37 0.28
CA ALA A 59 -15.72 -0.34 -1.04
C ALA A 59 -15.74 1.08 -1.60
N GLU A 60 -16.01 2.06 -0.75
CA GLU A 60 -16.18 3.46 -1.18
C GLU A 60 -14.86 4.25 -1.17
N GLN A 61 -14.08 4.17 -0.09
CA GLN A 61 -12.93 5.05 0.12
C GLN A 61 -11.62 4.50 -0.45
N MET A 62 -11.59 3.24 -0.87
CA MET A 62 -10.38 2.63 -1.39
C MET A 62 -9.94 3.25 -2.71
N GLU A 63 -10.88 3.56 -3.60
CA GLU A 63 -10.54 4.13 -4.90
C GLU A 63 -9.97 5.55 -4.75
N ASP A 64 -10.57 6.37 -3.89
CA ASP A 64 -10.06 7.68 -3.52
C ASP A 64 -8.68 7.59 -2.85
N LEU A 65 -8.51 6.68 -1.89
CA LEU A 65 -7.21 6.44 -1.24
C LEU A 65 -6.13 6.11 -2.25
N LEU A 66 -6.40 5.19 -3.18
CA LEU A 66 -5.45 4.79 -4.23
C LEU A 66 -5.13 5.96 -5.16
N ARG A 67 -6.14 6.78 -5.49
CA ARG A 67 -5.98 7.95 -6.35
C ARG A 67 -5.14 9.04 -5.69
N GLU A 68 -5.40 9.37 -4.42
CA GLU A 68 -4.65 10.37 -3.66
C GLU A 68 -3.22 9.93 -3.39
N SER A 69 -3.06 8.68 -2.91
CA SER A 69 -1.73 8.13 -2.59
C SER A 69 -0.92 7.72 -3.83
N ARG A 70 -1.53 7.76 -5.02
CA ARG A 70 -0.96 7.28 -6.30
C ARG A 70 -0.36 5.89 -6.15
N SER A 71 -1.03 5.04 -5.40
CA SER A 71 -0.58 3.68 -5.09
C SER A 71 -1.46 2.65 -5.77
N GLU A 72 -0.96 1.42 -5.88
CA GLU A 72 -1.70 0.27 -6.37
C GLU A 72 -2.04 -0.68 -5.22
N PHE A 73 -3.27 -1.16 -5.23
CA PHE A 73 -3.73 -2.19 -4.30
C PHE A 73 -3.13 -3.54 -4.65
N VAL A 74 -2.46 -4.16 -3.69
CA VAL A 74 -1.87 -5.50 -3.86
C VAL A 74 -2.84 -6.57 -3.37
N SER A 75 -3.20 -6.51 -2.08
CA SER A 75 -4.03 -7.53 -1.42
C SER A 75 -4.59 -6.97 -0.11
N ARG A 76 -5.74 -7.50 0.32
CA ARG A 76 -6.29 -7.29 1.66
C ARG A 76 -6.21 -8.59 2.46
N VAL A 77 -5.89 -8.47 3.74
CA VAL A 77 -5.89 -9.57 4.70
C VAL A 77 -6.68 -9.12 5.93
N GLY A 78 -7.97 -9.48 5.97
CA GLY A 78 -8.88 -9.03 7.02
C GLY A 78 -8.99 -7.50 7.06
N LYS A 79 -8.50 -6.91 8.16
CA LYS A 79 -8.44 -5.46 8.40
C LYS A 79 -7.12 -4.82 7.97
N THR A 80 -6.20 -5.59 7.41
CA THR A 80 -4.92 -5.06 6.92
C THR A 80 -4.96 -4.93 5.40
N LEU A 81 -4.60 -3.75 4.89
CA LEU A 81 -4.47 -3.45 3.48
C LEU A 81 -2.99 -3.43 3.09
N VAL A 82 -2.66 -3.99 1.94
CA VAL A 82 -1.33 -3.93 1.36
C VAL A 82 -1.37 -3.02 0.16
N LEU A 83 -0.61 -1.93 0.23
CA LEU A 83 -0.46 -0.95 -0.85
C LEU A 83 0.98 -0.95 -1.35
N TYR A 84 1.10 -0.77 -2.66
CA TYR A 84 2.39 -0.64 -3.33
C TYR A 84 2.41 0.61 -4.19
N ARG A 85 3.41 1.45 -4.01
CA ARG A 85 3.71 2.54 -4.92
C ARG A 85 5.11 2.33 -5.48
N LYS A 86 5.21 2.36 -6.81
CA LYS A 86 6.50 2.33 -7.47
C LYS A 86 7.21 3.66 -7.21
N SER A 87 8.29 3.66 -6.43
CA SER A 87 9.06 4.88 -6.22
C SER A 87 9.88 5.18 -7.47
N PHE A 88 9.67 6.35 -8.06
CA PHE A 88 10.48 6.83 -9.17
C PHE A 88 11.84 7.38 -8.70
N SER A 89 11.98 7.70 -7.41
CA SER A 89 13.16 8.36 -6.83
C SER A 89 14.25 7.39 -6.36
N LEU A 90 13.90 6.12 -6.09
CA LEU A 90 14.89 5.11 -5.67
C LEU A 90 15.76 4.68 -6.86
N LYS A 91 17.07 4.53 -6.60
CA LYS A 91 18.03 3.94 -7.54
C LYS A 91 17.54 2.56 -7.97
N PRO A 92 17.73 2.15 -9.23
CA PRO A 92 17.21 0.88 -9.75
C PRO A 92 17.62 -0.35 -8.92
N GLU A 93 18.72 -0.26 -8.17
CA GLU A 93 19.29 -1.31 -7.31
C GLU A 93 18.58 -1.45 -5.95
N GLU A 94 18.00 -0.37 -5.42
CA GLU A 94 17.24 -0.37 -4.15
C GLU A 94 15.73 -0.52 -4.35
N ARG A 95 15.28 -0.40 -5.60
CA ARG A 95 13.88 -0.66 -5.95
C ARG A 95 13.54 -2.10 -5.63
N LEU A 96 12.32 -2.29 -5.16
CA LEU A 96 11.71 -3.60 -5.02
C LEU A 96 11.74 -4.32 -6.37
N LEU A 97 12.74 -5.19 -6.56
CA LEU A 97 12.94 -5.95 -7.80
C LEU A 97 11.72 -6.83 -8.03
N LEU A 98 10.80 -6.33 -8.87
CA LEU A 98 9.67 -7.10 -9.31
C LEU A 98 10.19 -8.17 -10.27
N PRO A 99 9.73 -9.43 -10.14
CA PRO A 99 10.16 -10.49 -11.04
C PRO A 99 9.88 -10.06 -12.48
N PRO A 100 10.83 -10.28 -13.42
CA PRO A 100 10.61 -9.93 -14.81
C PRO A 100 9.39 -10.70 -15.29
N VAL A 101 8.39 -9.95 -15.76
CA VAL A 101 7.27 -10.57 -16.45
C VAL A 101 7.78 -11.00 -17.81
N LYS A 102 8.30 -12.23 -17.90
CA LYS A 102 8.51 -12.87 -19.20
C LYS A 102 7.13 -13.01 -19.89
N LYS A 103 7.06 -12.42 -21.09
CA LYS A 103 5.95 -12.53 -22.06
C LYS A 103 5.59 -13.99 -22.28
#